data_AF-A0A2K3KII1-F1
#
_entry.id   AF-A0A2K3KII1-F1
#
_cell.length_a   1.000
_cell.length_b   1.000
_cell.length_c   1.000
_cell.angle_alpha   90.00
_cell.angle_beta   90.00
_cell.angle_gamma   90.00
#
_symmetry.space_group_name_H-M   'P 1'
#
loop_
_entity.id
_entity.type
_entity.pdbx_description
1 polymer ?
#
loop_
_entity_poly.entity_id
_entity_poly.type
_entity_poly.pdbx_seq_one_letter_code
_entity_poly.pdbx_strand_id
1 'polypeptide(L)' 'MGVLEIILRVSFVAMFIKLAMATNHIVGGPNGGWDTSSDLQSWASSQQFSVGDNL' A
#
# COMPACT_ATOMS: atom_id res chain seq x y z
N MET A 1 17.90 26.19 -12.57
CA MET A 1 17.56 24.80 -12.20
C MET A 1 17.15 24.11 -13.48
N GLY A 2 17.86 23.07 -13.89
CA GLY A 2 17.54 22.32 -15.12
C GLY A 2 16.30 21.44 -14.93
N VAL A 3 15.60 21.12 -16.03
CA VAL A 3 14.40 20.25 -16.01
C VAL A 3 14.70 18.89 -15.35
N LEU A 4 15.89 18.32 -15.60
CA LEU A 4 16.33 17.07 -14.99
C LEU A 4 16.42 17.16 -13.45
N GLU A 5 16.96 18.26 -12.92
CA GLU A 5 17.06 18.46 -11.47
C GLU A 5 15.68 18.56 -10.81
N ILE A 6 14.72 19.19 -11.50
CA ILE A 6 13.34 19.30 -11.02
C ILE A 6 12.68 17.92 -10.98
N ILE A 7 12.83 17.12 -12.04
CA ILE A 7 12.28 15.75 -12.10
C ILE A 7 12.83 14.91 -10.95
N LEU A 8 14.15 14.92 -10.74
CA LEU A 8 14.79 14.15 -9.67
C LEU A 8 14.25 14.53 -8.28
N ARG A 9 14.11 15.83 -8.00
CA ARG A 9 13.58 16.33 -6.71
C ARG A 9 12.12 15.89 -6.50
N VAL A 10 11.28 16.04 -7.53
CA VAL A 10 9.87 15.66 -7.47
C VAL A 10 9.72 14.15 -7.26
N SER A 11 10.46 13.32 -8.00
CA SER A 11 10.47 11.87 -7.83
C SER A 11 10.91 11.46 -6.43
N PHE A 12 11.93 12.13 -5.88
CA PHE A 12 12.41 11.86 -4.53
C PHE A 12 11.32 12.15 -3.48
N VAL A 13 10.69 13.32 -3.54
CA VAL A 13 9.58 13.69 -2.65
C VAL A 13 8.40 12.72 -2.78
N ALA A 14 8.02 12.34 -4.00
CA ALA A 14 6.92 11.40 -4.24
C ALA A 14 7.17 10.01 -3.59
N MET A 15 8.40 9.53 -3.58
CA MET A 15 8.75 8.27 -2.90
C MET A 15 8.53 8.34 -1.38
N PHE A 16 8.86 9.47 -0.74
CA PHE A 16 8.62 9.64 0.71
C PHE A 16 7.14 9.75 1.04
N ILE A 17 6.35 10.43 0.20
CA ILE A 17 4.90 10.52 0.41
C ILE A 17 4.29 9.11 0.46
N LYS A 18 4.73 8.19 -0.42
CA LYS A 18 4.27 6.79 -0.43
C LYS A 18 4.64 6.00 0.83
N LEU A 19 5.69 6.38 1.54
CA LEU A 19 6.14 5.70 2.76
C LEU A 19 5.36 6.15 4.00
N ALA A 20 4.81 7.36 3.98
CA ALA A 20 4.11 7.97 5.12
C ALA A 20 2.59 7.83 5.05
N MET A 21 2.05 7.33 3.94
CA MET A 21 0.60 7.17 3.74
C MET A 21 0.13 5.80 4.21
N ALA A 22 -0.89 5.81 5.07
CA ALA A 22 -1.60 4.60 5.46
C ALA A 22 -2.34 3.98 4.28
N THR A 23 -2.42 2.66 4.27
CA THR A 23 -3.10 1.84 3.26
C THR A 23 -4.41 1.28 3.81
N ASN A 24 -5.41 1.13 2.95
CA ASN A 24 -6.64 0.41 3.25
C ASN A 24 -6.62 -0.96 2.57
N HIS A 25 -6.56 -2.04 3.36
CA HIS A 25 -6.46 -3.41 2.86
C HIS A 25 -7.82 -4.11 2.85
N ILE A 26 -8.40 -4.29 1.67
CA ILE A 26 -9.66 -5.04 1.52
C ILE A 26 -9.44 -6.49 1.96
N VAL A 27 -10.12 -6.91 3.03
CA VAL A 27 -9.97 -8.25 3.60
C VAL A 27 -10.45 -9.33 2.62
N GLY A 28 -9.63 -10.35 2.42
CA GLY A 28 -9.88 -11.42 1.44
C GLY A 28 -9.51 -11.06 0.00
N GLY A 29 -9.11 -9.81 -0.26
CA GLY A 29 -8.67 -9.36 -1.58
C GLY A 29 -9.84 -9.15 -2.57
N PRO A 30 -9.54 -8.84 -3.84
CA PRO A 30 -10.55 -8.40 -4.81
C PRO A 30 -11.60 -9.45 -5.19
N ASN A 31 -11.32 -10.74 -4.95
CA ASN A 31 -12.21 -11.86 -5.26
C ASN A 31 -12.69 -12.62 -4.02
N GLY A 32 -12.36 -12.12 -2.82
CA GLY A 32 -12.76 -12.71 -1.54
C GLY A 32 -13.46 -11.68 -0.66
N GLY A 33 -13.60 -12.01 0.61
CA GLY A 33 -14.23 -11.14 1.59
C GLY A 33 -14.03 -11.62 3.01
N TRP A 34 -14.71 -10.94 3.93
CA TRP A 34 -14.86 -11.41 5.31
C TRP A 34 -15.91 -12.50 5.37
N ASP A 35 -15.53 -13.71 4.98
CA ASP A 35 -16.42 -14.86 4.87
C ASP A 35 -15.68 -16.18 5.17
N THR A 36 -16.43 -17.28 5.26
CA THR A 36 -15.91 -18.60 5.63
C THR A 36 -15.28 -19.39 4.48
N SER A 37 -15.39 -18.90 3.26
CA SER A 37 -14.85 -19.54 2.04
C SER A 37 -13.53 -18.94 1.59
N SER A 38 -13.24 -17.69 1.99
CA SER A 38 -12.00 -16.99 1.70
C SER A 38 -10.82 -17.53 2.53
N ASP A 39 -9.68 -17.79 1.88
CA ASP A 39 -8.43 -18.12 2.57
C ASP A 39 -7.76 -16.85 3.13
N LEU A 40 -8.22 -16.46 4.32
CA LEU A 40 -7.73 -15.25 5.00
C LEU A 40 -6.27 -15.37 5.46
N GLN A 41 -5.76 -16.59 5.67
CA GLN A 41 -4.37 -16.79 6.08
C GLN A 41 -3.42 -16.50 4.92
N SER A 42 -3.73 -17.04 3.74
CA SER A 42 -2.96 -16.74 2.51
C SER A 42 -3.08 -15.27 2.13
N TRP A 43 -4.26 -14.66 2.28
CA TRP A 43 -4.44 -13.23 2.08
C TRP A 43 -3.55 -12.41 3.04
N ALA A 44 -3.64 -12.62 4.35
CA ALA A 44 -2.88 -11.83 5.32
C ALA A 44 -1.35 -11.97 5.12
N SER A 45 -0.88 -13.17 4.75
CA SER A 45 0.54 -13.43 4.48
C SER A 45 1.06 -12.73 3.22
N SER A 46 0.16 -12.33 2.30
CA SER A 46 0.51 -11.59 1.07
C SER A 46 0.55 -10.07 1.25
N GLN A 47 0.08 -9.56 2.40
CA GLN A 47 0.02 -8.13 2.69
C GLN A 47 1.23 -7.67 3.51
N GLN A 48 1.61 -6.41 3.33
CA GLN A 48 2.55 -5.73 4.21
C GLN A 48 1.77 -4.70 5.03
N PHE A 49 1.62 -4.95 6.32
CA PHE A 49 0.92 -4.04 7.23
C PHE A 49 1.91 -3.10 7.90
N SER A 50 1.53 -1.83 7.98
CA SER A 50 2.22 -0.77 8.68
C SER A 50 1.29 -0.13 9.72
N VAL A 51 1.87 0.51 10.75
CA VAL A 51 1.09 1.23 11.75
C VAL A 51 0.34 2.38 11.08
N GLY A 52 -0.97 2.46 11.32
CA GLY A 52 -1.85 3.46 10.73
C GLY A 52 -2.69 2.95 9.56
N ASP A 53 -2.41 1.74 9.05
CA ASP A 53 -3.22 1.08 8.03
C ASP A 53 -4.60 0.67 8.55
N ASN A 54 -5.55 0.58 7.63
CA ASN A 54 -6.92 0.12 7.86
C ASN A 54 -7.21 -1.18 7.10
N LEU A 55 -8.24 -1.91 7.55
CA LEU A 55 -8.78 -3.11 6.91
C LEU A 55 -10.20 -2.83 6.39
#